data_AF-A0A4Q5VKM3-F1
#
_entry.id   AF-A0A4Q5VKM3-F1
#
_cell.length_a   1.000
_cell.length_b   1.000
_cell.length_c   1.000
_cell.angle_alpha   90.00
_cell.angle_beta   90.00
_cell.angle_gamma   90.00
#
_symmetry.space_group_name_H-M   'P 1'
#
loop_
_entity.id
_entity.type
_entity.pdbx_description
1 polymer ?
#
loop_
_entity_poly.entity_id
_entity_poly.type
_entity_poly.pdbx_seq_one_letter_code
_entity_poly.pdbx_strand_id
1 'polypeptide(L)'
;MIDNRNWKFQLAGISIGLIIGVILYIVFTIFLNHSGNEARNYSLAPPMQYDALTAEEISPNQQWMIPINKKQNEPIKVNLQASDLYSILGKNSWITPPINFKSRTGKLFLYIDYAGKEQYFSDKSRIYSIPVCIPLSKYSHCSINPASSYSSYNDKNFYYIEEFSNSRTIYELNDQKKDTKSLFYGYSLPHEYQITSSQDLAISFNSLIDEKTQMAWMRVSINDHPISLIKKSFFLTSKYQKFLKWFLILIPFIIFYDYQKNGGFSSPHALSIGTLLILWSGLNTVIWDINYMVIGCLLITFSGVMYIFANNLYKLSYSLGFFTILVFSYQYYGGFTHQVIKQIGLLTLIGTAIFIKTPD
;
A
#
# COMPACT_ATOMS: atom_id res chain seq x y z
N MET A 1 -6.19 0.22 -60.35
CA MET A 1 -5.79 1.15 -59.27
C MET A 1 -6.17 0.49 -57.95
N ILE A 2 -5.22 -0.19 -57.32
CA ILE A 2 -5.39 -0.83 -56.01
C ILE A 2 -5.20 0.26 -54.95
N ASP A 3 -6.17 0.37 -54.05
CA ASP A 3 -6.39 1.52 -53.18
C ASP A 3 -5.27 1.69 -52.15
N ASN A 4 -4.48 2.74 -52.32
CA ASN A 4 -3.27 3.07 -51.55
C ASN A 4 -3.58 3.61 -50.13
N ARG A 5 -4.86 3.62 -49.71
CA ARG A 5 -5.32 4.14 -48.41
C ARG A 5 -5.24 3.13 -47.26
N ASN A 6 -5.36 1.82 -47.53
CA ASN A 6 -5.38 0.80 -46.46
C ASN A 6 -4.03 0.61 -45.76
N TRP A 7 -2.92 0.82 -46.48
CA TRP A 7 -1.58 0.68 -45.90
C TRP A 7 -1.24 1.77 -44.88
N LYS A 8 -1.72 3.01 -45.08
CA LYS A 8 -1.44 4.13 -44.16
C LYS A 8 -2.12 3.95 -42.80
N PHE A 9 -3.33 3.39 -42.77
CA PHE A 9 -4.03 3.09 -41.51
C PHE A 9 -3.45 1.87 -40.77
N GLN A 10 -3.00 0.84 -41.50
CA GLN A 10 -2.30 -0.30 -40.89
C GLN A 10 -0.95 0.11 -40.29
N LEU A 11 -0.18 0.94 -40.99
CA LEU A 11 1.08 1.48 -40.49
C LEU A 11 0.88 2.37 -39.26
N ALA A 12 -0.14 3.25 -39.27
CA ALA A 12 -0.45 4.11 -38.11
C ALA A 12 -0.85 3.30 -36.88
N GLY A 13 -1.63 2.22 -37.05
CA GLY A 13 -2.01 1.31 -35.95
C GLY A 13 -0.80 0.56 -35.36
N ILE A 14 0.13 0.11 -36.19
CA ILE A 14 1.37 -0.53 -35.77
C ILE A 14 2.27 0.47 -35.02
N SER A 15 2.37 1.71 -35.53
CA SER A 15 3.16 2.78 -34.88
C SER A 15 2.62 3.14 -33.50
N ILE A 16 1.30 3.26 -33.33
CA ILE A 16 0.68 3.55 -32.02
C ILE A 16 0.88 2.37 -31.06
N GLY A 17 0.73 1.12 -31.53
CA GLY A 17 0.99 -0.08 -30.73
C GLY A 17 2.43 -0.17 -30.24
N LEU A 18 3.41 0.16 -31.09
CA LEU A 18 4.83 0.24 -30.74
C LEU A 18 5.11 1.34 -29.70
N ILE A 19 4.52 2.53 -29.87
CA ILE A 19 4.70 3.64 -28.92
C ILE A 19 4.15 3.27 -27.54
N ILE A 20 2.96 2.66 -27.47
CA ILE A 20 2.38 2.18 -26.22
C ILE A 20 3.26 1.08 -25.59
N GLY A 21 3.75 0.13 -26.40
CA GLY A 21 4.66 -0.93 -25.95
C GLY A 21 5.97 -0.38 -25.38
N VAL A 22 6.55 0.64 -26.01
CA VAL A 22 7.77 1.32 -25.54
C VAL A 22 7.51 2.09 -24.26
N ILE A 23 6.39 2.82 -24.14
CA ILE A 23 6.02 3.51 -22.89
C ILE A 23 5.85 2.51 -21.75
N LEU A 24 5.17 1.38 -21.99
CA LEU A 24 5.01 0.31 -21.00
C LEU A 24 6.36 -0.33 -20.61
N TYR A 25 7.26 -0.52 -21.56
CA TYR A 25 8.61 -1.03 -21.31
C TYR A 25 9.47 -0.05 -20.50
N ILE A 26 9.37 1.26 -20.77
CA ILE A 26 10.08 2.31 -20.03
C ILE A 26 9.57 2.36 -18.58
N VAL A 27 8.25 2.32 -18.38
CA VAL A 27 7.66 2.26 -17.03
C VAL A 27 8.10 0.99 -16.30
N PHE A 28 8.18 -0.16 -16.99
CA PHE A 28 8.62 -1.43 -16.43
C PHE A 28 10.12 -1.43 -16.05
N THR A 29 10.99 -0.83 -16.86
CA THR A 29 12.44 -0.77 -16.61
C THR A 29 12.82 0.25 -15.54
N ILE A 30 12.15 1.40 -15.46
CA ILE A 30 12.34 2.37 -14.37
C ILE A 30 11.94 1.74 -13.02
N PHE A 31 10.94 0.87 -13.00
CA PHE A 31 10.47 0.22 -11.77
C PHE A 31 11.40 -0.91 -11.27
N LEU A 32 12.05 -1.66 -12.16
CA LEU A 32 13.00 -2.71 -11.78
C LEU A 32 14.27 -2.17 -11.10
N ASN A 33 14.59 -0.88 -11.29
CA ASN A 33 15.80 -0.26 -10.76
C ASN A 33 15.63 0.43 -9.38
N HIS A 34 14.48 0.30 -8.71
CA HIS A 34 14.22 1.07 -7.48
C HIS A 34 14.79 0.46 -6.18
N SER A 35 15.40 -0.73 -6.21
CA SER A 35 15.73 -1.51 -5.00
C SER A 35 17.22 -1.50 -4.60
N GLY A 36 17.88 -0.33 -4.57
CA GLY A 36 19.35 -0.26 -4.41
C GLY A 36 19.92 0.27 -3.09
N ASN A 37 19.36 1.35 -2.54
CA ASN A 37 20.04 2.17 -1.50
C ASN A 37 19.14 2.55 -0.31
N GLU A 38 18.21 1.67 0.09
CA GLU A 38 17.19 2.01 1.08
C GLU A 38 17.77 2.28 2.47
N ALA A 39 18.65 1.41 2.98
CA ALA A 39 19.23 1.58 4.33
C ALA A 39 20.11 2.82 4.42
N ARG A 40 20.90 3.14 3.38
CA ARG A 40 21.68 4.39 3.34
C ARG A 40 20.79 5.63 3.39
N ASN A 41 19.76 5.68 2.55
CA ASN A 41 18.83 6.82 2.53
C ASN A 41 18.11 6.95 3.88
N TYR A 42 17.63 5.84 4.43
CA TYR A 42 16.92 5.84 5.70
C TYR A 42 17.83 6.09 6.91
N SER A 43 19.12 5.77 6.85
CA SER A 43 20.06 6.10 7.92
C SER A 43 20.25 7.61 8.12
N LEU A 44 20.02 8.41 7.08
CA LEU A 44 20.17 9.87 7.11
C LEU A 44 18.89 10.57 7.59
N ALA A 45 17.73 10.06 7.18
CA ALA A 45 16.44 10.63 7.55
C ALA A 45 15.35 9.55 7.57
N PRO A 46 14.36 9.67 8.47
CA PRO A 46 13.26 8.72 8.53
C PRO A 46 12.46 8.70 7.23
N PRO A 47 12.04 7.52 6.72
CA PRO A 47 11.20 7.42 5.54
C PRO A 47 9.84 8.10 5.77
N MET A 48 9.19 8.50 4.68
CA MET A 48 7.78 8.86 4.74
C MET A 48 6.95 7.62 5.09
N GLN A 49 5.93 7.82 5.92
CA GLN A 49 5.00 6.77 6.31
C GLN A 49 3.59 7.13 5.85
N TYR A 50 2.85 6.13 5.43
CA TYR A 50 1.53 6.26 4.83
C TYR A 50 0.53 5.39 5.57
N ASP A 51 -0.71 5.87 5.62
CA ASP A 51 -1.86 5.06 5.97
C ASP A 51 -2.05 3.96 4.90
N ALA A 52 -2.04 2.69 5.29
CA ALA A 52 -2.07 1.56 4.35
C ALA A 52 -3.43 1.40 3.63
N LEU A 53 -4.50 2.06 4.09
CA LEU A 53 -5.81 2.05 3.45
C LEU A 53 -6.01 3.28 2.56
N THR A 54 -5.70 4.48 3.06
CA THR A 54 -5.96 5.73 2.33
C THR A 54 -4.79 6.16 1.44
N ALA A 55 -3.58 5.61 1.66
CA ALA A 55 -2.32 6.02 1.05
C ALA A 55 -1.95 7.50 1.30
N GLU A 56 -2.58 8.12 2.29
CA GLU A 56 -2.25 9.47 2.75
C GLU A 56 -1.05 9.41 3.70
N GLU A 57 -0.26 10.48 3.72
CA GLU A 57 0.86 10.61 4.64
C GLU A 57 0.34 10.68 6.08
N ILE A 58 0.99 9.95 6.99
CA ILE A 58 0.67 10.01 8.41
C ILE A 58 0.98 11.41 8.91
N SER A 59 0.06 12.00 9.67
CA SER A 59 0.23 13.37 10.17
C SER A 59 1.51 13.49 11.01
N PRO A 60 2.28 14.59 10.89
CA PRO A 60 3.41 14.86 11.77
C PRO A 60 3.02 14.87 13.27
N ASN A 61 1.77 15.20 13.58
CA ASN A 61 1.27 15.19 14.96
C ASN A 61 1.04 13.78 15.52
N GLN A 62 1.19 12.74 14.70
CA GLN A 62 1.09 11.33 15.06
C GLN A 62 2.44 10.62 14.95
N GLN A 63 3.52 11.37 14.79
CA GLN A 63 4.88 10.88 14.64
C GLN A 63 5.81 11.66 15.56
N TRP A 64 6.66 10.97 16.31
CA TRP A 64 7.60 11.63 17.20
C TRP A 64 8.96 10.96 17.17
N MET A 65 9.99 11.81 17.11
CA MET A 65 11.37 11.39 17.26
C MET A 65 11.67 11.10 18.73
N ILE A 66 12.11 9.89 19.01
CA ILE A 66 12.50 9.47 20.36
C ILE A 66 13.93 9.98 20.61
N PRO A 67 14.17 10.73 21.70
CA PRO A 67 15.52 11.15 22.07
C PRO A 67 16.40 9.92 22.34
N ILE A 68 17.55 9.84 21.67
CA ILE A 68 18.52 8.73 21.80
C ILE A 68 19.30 8.79 23.13
N ASN A 69 18.98 9.74 24.01
CA ASN A 69 19.71 10.00 25.23
C ASN A 69 19.25 9.11 26.38
N LYS A 70 19.78 7.88 26.44
CA LYS A 70 20.34 7.21 27.64
C LYS A 70 20.43 5.70 27.40
N LYS A 71 21.67 5.19 27.38
CA LYS A 71 21.97 3.76 27.44
C LYS A 71 21.43 3.19 28.76
N GLN A 72 20.73 2.07 28.70
CA GLN A 72 20.44 1.24 29.87
C GLN A 72 21.20 -0.08 29.71
N ASN A 73 21.68 -0.64 30.83
CA ASN A 73 22.37 -1.93 30.85
C ASN A 73 21.47 -3.05 31.41
N GLU A 74 20.26 -2.70 31.88
CA GLU A 74 19.33 -3.64 32.50
C GLU A 74 17.91 -3.48 31.92
N PRO A 75 17.16 -4.58 31.73
CA PRO A 75 15.77 -4.53 31.33
C PRO A 75 14.90 -3.89 32.44
N ILE A 76 13.89 -3.12 32.06
CA ILE A 76 13.01 -2.44 33.02
C ILE A 76 12.08 -3.47 33.65
N LYS A 77 12.04 -3.46 34.99
CA LYS A 77 10.99 -4.13 35.75
C LYS A 77 9.82 -3.17 35.87
N VAL A 78 8.74 -3.46 35.16
CA VAL A 78 7.53 -2.63 35.19
C VAL A 78 6.54 -3.21 36.19
N ASN A 79 5.97 -2.38 37.07
CA ASN A 79 4.87 -2.78 37.96
C ASN A 79 3.53 -2.21 37.46
N LEU A 80 2.70 -3.08 36.88
CA LEU A 80 1.37 -2.77 36.34
C LEU A 80 0.34 -2.29 37.37
N GLN A 81 0.55 -2.59 38.67
CA GLN A 81 -0.33 -2.13 39.75
C GLN A 81 0.04 -0.72 40.26
N ALA A 82 1.11 -0.14 39.73
CA ALA A 82 1.56 1.14 40.20
C ALA A 82 0.65 2.26 39.67
N SER A 83 0.14 3.08 40.59
CA SER A 83 -0.65 4.29 40.27
C SER A 83 0.21 5.43 39.71
N ASP A 84 1.55 5.31 39.83
CA ASP A 84 2.51 6.32 39.41
C ASP A 84 3.30 5.83 38.20
N LEU A 85 3.34 6.69 37.19
CA LEU A 85 3.99 6.47 35.92
C LEU A 85 5.50 6.23 36.08
N TYR A 86 6.16 6.85 37.06
CA TYR A 86 7.60 6.66 37.31
C TYR A 86 7.95 5.24 37.80
N SER A 87 7.04 4.61 38.54
CA SER A 87 7.15 3.22 38.96
C SER A 87 6.81 2.22 37.85
N ILE A 88 6.09 2.65 36.81
CA ILE A 88 5.83 1.83 35.62
C ILE A 88 7.03 1.92 34.66
N LEU A 89 7.51 3.12 34.35
CA LEU A 89 8.37 3.30 33.19
C LEU A 89 9.89 3.24 33.48
N GLY A 90 10.26 3.32 34.75
CA GLY A 90 11.65 3.46 35.18
C GLY A 90 12.21 4.86 34.89
N LYS A 91 13.33 5.21 35.54
CA LYS A 91 13.88 6.58 35.58
C LYS A 91 14.36 7.15 34.22
N ASN A 92 14.46 6.33 33.17
CA ASN A 92 14.96 6.74 31.85
C ASN A 92 13.94 6.56 30.70
N SER A 93 12.66 6.38 31.00
CA SER A 93 11.65 6.37 29.95
C SER A 93 11.46 7.74 29.32
N TRP A 94 11.19 7.75 28.03
CA TRP A 94 10.68 8.90 27.32
C TRP A 94 9.16 8.74 27.08
N ILE A 95 8.43 9.85 27.01
CA ILE A 95 6.99 9.86 26.80
C ILE A 95 6.68 10.90 25.71
N THR A 96 5.84 10.54 24.75
CA THR A 96 5.37 11.49 23.72
C THR A 96 4.53 12.60 24.35
N PRO A 97 4.43 13.78 23.70
CA PRO A 97 3.38 14.74 24.04
C PRO A 97 1.99 14.07 24.04
N PRO A 98 1.09 14.47 24.95
CA PRO A 98 -0.30 14.04 24.91
C PRO A 98 -0.95 14.38 23.57
N ILE A 99 -1.68 13.42 23.00
CA ILE A 99 -2.46 13.58 21.78
C ILE A 99 -3.91 13.18 22.04
N ASN A 100 -4.84 14.01 21.57
CA ASN A 100 -6.24 13.64 21.47
C ASN A 100 -6.43 12.77 20.24
N PHE A 101 -6.36 11.45 20.40
CA PHE A 101 -6.48 10.51 19.30
C PHE A 101 -7.95 10.16 19.07
N LYS A 102 -8.40 10.33 17.83
CA LYS A 102 -9.75 10.01 17.38
C LYS A 102 -9.71 8.80 16.46
N SER A 103 -10.12 7.65 16.98
CA SER A 103 -10.22 6.41 16.21
C SER A 103 -11.60 6.27 15.59
N ARG A 104 -11.67 6.06 14.28
CA ARG A 104 -12.91 5.68 13.58
C ARG A 104 -13.10 4.17 13.59
N THR A 105 -12.02 3.41 13.72
CA THR A 105 -12.04 1.94 13.69
C THR A 105 -12.14 1.28 15.07
N GLY A 106 -11.99 2.06 16.15
CA GLY A 106 -11.81 1.55 17.50
C GLY A 106 -10.41 0.97 17.75
N LYS A 107 -9.46 1.22 16.85
CA LYS A 107 -8.10 0.67 16.88
C LYS A 107 -7.04 1.77 16.88
N LEU A 108 -5.89 1.43 17.43
CA LEU A 108 -4.65 2.20 17.42
C LEU A 108 -3.53 1.29 16.94
N PHE A 109 -2.96 1.61 15.78
CA PHE A 109 -1.77 0.95 15.26
C PHE A 109 -0.54 1.72 15.70
N LEU A 110 0.35 1.06 16.44
CA LEU A 110 1.64 1.57 16.88
C LEU A 110 2.75 0.99 16.01
N TYR A 111 3.63 1.85 15.50
CA TYR A 111 4.74 1.46 14.65
C TYR A 111 6.01 2.16 15.12
N ILE A 112 7.12 1.43 15.17
CA ILE A 112 8.42 1.96 15.55
C ILE A 112 9.41 1.65 14.43
N ASP A 113 10.14 2.67 14.00
CA ASP A 113 11.27 2.52 13.10
C ASP A 113 12.49 3.25 13.61
N TYR A 114 13.65 2.77 13.19
CA TYR A 114 14.94 3.23 13.67
C TYR A 114 16.01 3.00 12.61
N ALA A 115 17.04 3.82 12.64
CA ALA A 115 18.19 3.63 11.77
C ALA A 115 19.48 4.10 12.42
N GLY A 116 20.60 3.57 11.92
CA GLY A 116 21.90 3.90 12.47
C GLY A 116 23.05 3.11 11.83
N LYS A 117 24.10 2.95 12.63
CA LYS A 117 25.30 2.17 12.30
C LYS A 117 25.53 1.10 13.35
N GLU A 118 25.84 -0.11 12.92
CA GLU A 118 26.06 -1.23 13.81
C GLU A 118 27.30 -2.03 13.39
N GLN A 119 28.11 -2.44 14.36
CA GLN A 119 29.17 -3.40 14.12
C GLN A 119 28.56 -4.80 14.06
N TYR A 120 28.34 -5.30 12.84
CA TYR A 120 27.87 -6.64 12.44
C TYR A 120 27.16 -7.50 13.51
N PHE A 121 25.85 -7.72 13.32
CA PHE A 121 25.03 -8.75 13.97
C PHE A 121 24.95 -8.67 15.51
N SER A 122 24.52 -7.54 16.08
CA SER A 122 24.12 -7.47 17.50
C SER A 122 22.62 -7.74 17.63
N ASP A 123 22.25 -9.02 17.68
CA ASP A 123 20.89 -9.50 18.01
C ASP A 123 20.50 -9.21 19.49
N LYS A 124 21.02 -8.13 20.09
CA LYS A 124 20.93 -7.85 21.53
C LYS A 124 20.20 -6.56 21.89
N SER A 125 19.87 -5.72 20.91
CA SER A 125 19.09 -4.51 21.17
C SER A 125 17.60 -4.84 21.32
N ARG A 126 16.93 -4.24 22.30
CA ARG A 126 15.50 -4.42 22.57
C ARG A 126 14.83 -3.07 22.80
N ILE A 127 13.65 -2.90 22.25
CA ILE A 127 12.79 -1.73 22.43
C ILE A 127 11.53 -2.15 23.16
N TYR A 128 11.13 -1.32 24.13
CA TYR A 128 9.92 -1.49 24.92
C TYR A 128 9.04 -0.27 24.70
N SER A 129 7.76 -0.47 24.35
CA SER A 129 6.84 0.66 24.17
C SER A 129 5.44 0.32 24.67
N ILE A 130 4.75 1.33 25.20
CA ILE A 130 3.49 1.19 25.91
C ILE A 130 2.61 2.40 25.61
N PRO A 131 1.39 2.23 25.07
CA PRO A 131 0.41 3.31 25.05
C PRO A 131 -0.12 3.56 26.47
N VAL A 132 -0.02 4.82 26.88
CA VAL A 132 -0.48 5.35 28.16
C VAL A 132 -1.67 6.27 27.89
N CYS A 133 -2.80 5.96 28.48
CA CYS A 133 -4.00 6.77 28.41
C CYS A 133 -3.96 7.85 29.50
N ILE A 134 -4.47 9.04 29.22
CA ILE A 134 -4.44 10.18 30.15
C ILE A 134 -5.87 10.60 30.53
N PRO A 135 -6.64 9.76 31.22
CA PRO A 135 -7.93 10.19 31.75
C PRO A 135 -7.71 11.27 32.83
N LEU A 136 -8.33 12.44 32.65
CA LEU A 136 -8.41 13.50 33.67
C LEU A 136 -7.03 13.91 34.23
N SER A 137 -6.04 14.05 33.34
CA SER A 137 -4.66 14.43 33.69
C SER A 137 -3.90 13.43 34.59
N LYS A 138 -4.41 12.20 34.75
CA LYS A 138 -3.68 11.09 35.36
C LYS A 138 -3.25 10.12 34.29
N TYR A 139 -1.97 9.74 34.30
CA TYR A 139 -1.46 8.74 33.38
C TYR A 139 -1.83 7.33 33.87
N SER A 140 -2.58 6.58 33.07
CA SER A 140 -2.96 5.18 33.30
C SER A 140 -2.66 4.35 32.05
N HIS A 141 -2.38 3.05 32.17
CA HIS A 141 -2.24 2.22 30.96
C HIS A 141 -3.55 2.18 30.16
N CYS A 142 -3.47 2.17 28.83
CA CYS A 142 -4.65 1.93 28.00
C CYS A 142 -5.10 0.46 28.16
N SER A 143 -6.41 0.20 28.13
CA SER A 143 -6.93 -1.17 28.19
C SER A 143 -6.52 -1.95 26.93
N ILE A 144 -5.71 -2.99 27.09
CA ILE A 144 -5.30 -3.88 26.00
C ILE A 144 -6.24 -5.09 25.99
N ASN A 145 -6.95 -5.34 24.89
CA ASN A 145 -7.75 -6.55 24.76
C ASN A 145 -6.80 -7.70 24.33
N PRO A 146 -6.84 -8.88 24.98
CA PRO A 146 -5.84 -9.95 24.81
C PRO A 146 -5.86 -10.68 23.46
N ALA A 147 -6.64 -10.23 22.48
CA ALA A 147 -6.75 -10.91 21.18
C ALA A 147 -5.43 -10.94 20.38
N SER A 148 -4.44 -10.11 20.74
CA SER A 148 -3.09 -10.10 20.14
C SER A 148 -2.01 -10.79 21.00
N SER A 149 -2.37 -11.49 22.09
CA SER A 149 -1.41 -12.22 22.93
C SER A 149 -0.95 -13.54 22.30
N TYR A 150 -0.33 -13.45 21.12
CA TYR A 150 0.47 -14.51 20.51
C TYR A 150 1.94 -14.06 20.46
N SER A 151 2.53 -13.79 21.61
CA SER A 151 3.96 -14.03 21.78
C SER A 151 4.25 -14.43 23.22
N SER A 152 4.87 -15.60 23.32
CA SER A 152 5.19 -16.32 24.54
C SER A 152 6.25 -15.59 25.36
N TYR A 153 5.89 -15.12 26.54
CA TYR A 153 6.73 -15.23 27.73
C TYR A 153 5.82 -15.41 28.94
N ASN A 154 6.13 -16.39 29.78
CA ASN A 154 5.30 -16.94 30.84
C ASN A 154 5.12 -16.02 32.07
N ASP A 155 5.33 -14.73 31.89
CA ASP A 155 5.14 -13.71 32.92
C ASP A 155 3.98 -12.82 32.50
N LYS A 156 2.86 -12.97 33.20
CA LYS A 156 1.55 -12.32 32.95
C LYS A 156 1.56 -10.78 33.05
N ASN A 157 2.73 -10.14 33.06
CA ASN A 157 2.93 -8.74 33.39
C ASN A 157 3.88 -7.99 32.43
N PHE A 158 4.18 -8.52 31.25
CA PHE A 158 5.05 -7.83 30.28
C PHE A 158 4.29 -7.18 29.11
N TYR A 159 4.81 -6.00 28.76
CA TYR A 159 4.34 -5.08 27.73
C TYR A 159 4.89 -5.45 26.35
N TYR A 160 4.51 -4.71 25.31
CA TYR A 160 5.04 -4.92 23.96
C TYR A 160 6.56 -4.72 23.92
N ILE A 161 7.26 -5.83 23.65
CA ILE A 161 8.70 -5.94 23.46
C ILE A 161 8.93 -6.12 21.96
N GLU A 162 9.62 -5.17 21.32
CA GLU A 162 10.22 -5.41 20.02
C GLU A 162 11.71 -5.70 20.21
N GLU A 163 12.11 -6.91 19.87
CA GLU A 163 13.52 -7.29 19.81
C GLU A 163 14.07 -6.94 18.43
N PHE A 164 15.30 -6.41 18.38
CA PHE A 164 15.96 -6.15 17.12
C PHE A 164 16.21 -7.51 16.47
N SER A 165 15.48 -7.78 15.39
CA SER A 165 15.61 -9.02 14.65
C SER A 165 16.14 -8.73 13.25
N ASN A 166 17.11 -9.54 12.82
CA ASN A 166 17.62 -9.55 11.45
C ASN A 166 16.52 -9.73 10.39
N SER A 167 15.37 -10.32 10.75
CA SER A 167 14.24 -10.49 9.82
C SER A 167 13.54 -9.20 9.42
N ARG A 168 13.74 -8.10 10.17
CA ARG A 168 13.05 -6.81 9.96
C ARG A 168 14.02 -5.63 9.92
N THR A 169 15.28 -5.92 9.63
CA THR A 169 16.34 -4.92 9.58
C THR A 169 17.06 -5.06 8.24
N ILE A 170 17.05 -3.98 7.45
CA ILE A 170 17.77 -3.88 6.18
C ILE A 170 19.17 -3.39 6.49
N TYR A 171 20.18 -4.17 6.09
CA TYR A 171 21.59 -3.86 6.28
C TYR A 171 22.24 -3.50 4.94
N GLU A 172 23.10 -2.48 4.96
CA GLU A 172 23.93 -2.07 3.82
C GLU A 172 25.35 -1.81 4.30
N LEU A 173 26.34 -2.25 3.52
CA LEU A 173 27.75 -2.00 3.82
C LEU A 173 28.06 -0.50 3.72
N ASN A 174 28.77 0.02 4.72
CA ASN A 174 29.23 1.40 4.68
C ASN A 174 30.55 1.51 3.90
N ASP A 175 30.46 1.65 2.57
CA ASP A 175 31.64 1.78 1.69
C ASP A 175 32.48 3.05 1.91
N GLN A 176 32.00 3.99 2.71
CA GLN A 176 32.75 5.20 3.05
C GLN A 176 33.74 4.92 4.21
N LYS A 177 34.97 4.56 3.83
CA LYS A 177 36.20 4.47 4.66
C LYS A 177 36.24 3.35 5.71
N LYS A 178 36.78 2.16 5.37
CA LYS A 178 37.39 1.18 6.32
C LYS A 178 36.63 0.92 7.64
N ASP A 179 35.35 1.24 7.72
CA ASP A 179 34.55 1.20 8.93
C ASP A 179 33.80 -0.12 8.86
N THR A 180 34.07 -1.03 9.80
CA THR A 180 33.49 -2.37 9.83
C THR A 180 32.01 -2.37 10.25
N LYS A 181 31.36 -1.20 10.16
CA LYS A 181 30.00 -0.96 10.62
C LYS A 181 29.06 -0.87 9.42
N SER A 182 28.02 -1.69 9.43
CA SER A 182 26.95 -1.66 8.45
C SER A 182 25.96 -0.56 8.81
N LEU A 183 25.43 0.14 7.80
CA LEU A 183 24.23 0.96 7.94
C LEU A 183 23.04 0.03 8.12
N PHE A 184 22.11 0.41 8.98
CA PHE A 184 20.88 -0.36 9.17
C PHE A 184 19.66 0.53 9.24
N TYR A 185 18.55 -0.02 8.75
CA TYR A 185 17.20 0.48 8.95
C TYR A 185 16.34 -0.67 9.44
N GLY A 186 15.80 -0.55 10.65
CA GLY A 186 14.92 -1.57 11.23
C GLY A 186 13.54 -1.00 11.55
N TYR A 187 12.56 -1.89 11.55
CA TYR A 187 11.18 -1.52 11.79
C TYR A 187 10.37 -2.63 12.48
N SER A 188 9.37 -2.23 13.25
CA SER A 188 8.42 -3.16 13.87
C SER A 188 7.28 -3.53 12.92
N LEU A 189 6.60 -4.65 13.19
CA LEU A 189 5.25 -4.80 12.65
C LEU A 189 4.31 -3.83 13.39
N PRO A 190 3.26 -3.32 12.73
CA PRO A 190 2.31 -2.45 13.40
C PRO A 190 1.55 -3.25 14.49
N HIS A 191 1.70 -2.83 15.74
CA HIS A 191 0.99 -3.44 16.87
C HIS A 191 -0.40 -2.82 17.00
N GLU A 192 -1.43 -3.66 17.13
CA GLU A 192 -2.81 -3.21 17.23
C GLU A 192 -3.25 -3.15 18.70
N TYR A 193 -3.74 -1.98 19.12
CA TYR A 193 -4.42 -1.76 20.38
C TYR A 193 -5.89 -1.45 20.12
N GLN A 194 -6.77 -1.92 21.01
CA GLN A 194 -8.19 -1.55 21.00
C GLN A 194 -8.37 -0.33 21.89
N ILE A 195 -8.99 0.73 21.38
CA ILE A 195 -9.18 1.98 22.12
C ILE A 195 -10.59 2.53 21.93
N THR A 196 -11.04 3.35 22.87
CA THR A 196 -12.29 4.09 22.69
C THR A 196 -12.15 5.12 21.56
N SER A 197 -13.26 5.44 20.89
CA SER A 197 -13.28 6.27 19.67
C SER A 197 -12.64 7.66 19.80
N SER A 198 -12.53 8.21 21.02
CA SER A 198 -11.77 9.42 21.29
C SER A 198 -11.12 9.31 22.66
N GLN A 199 -9.79 9.43 22.73
CA GLN A 199 -9.07 9.35 24.00
C GLN A 199 -7.78 10.19 23.95
N ASP A 200 -7.48 10.86 25.06
CA ASP A 200 -6.17 11.47 25.24
C ASP A 200 -5.16 10.38 25.59
N LEU A 201 -4.12 10.25 24.78
CA LEU A 201 -3.09 9.24 24.92
C LEU A 201 -1.69 9.85 24.81
N ALA A 202 -0.72 9.17 25.37
CA ALA A 202 0.70 9.36 25.14
C ALA A 202 1.32 7.98 24.97
N ILE A 203 2.48 7.92 24.35
CA ILE A 203 3.20 6.66 24.18
C ILE A 203 4.43 6.77 25.04
N SER A 204 4.56 5.85 25.98
CA SER A 204 5.81 5.69 26.69
C SER A 204 6.73 4.74 25.94
N PHE A 205 8.00 5.11 25.95
CA PHE A 205 9.06 4.40 25.27
C PHE A 205 10.25 4.21 26.19
N ASN A 206 10.87 3.05 26.08
CA ASN A 206 12.17 2.80 26.67
C ASN A 206 12.97 1.80 25.80
N SER A 207 14.28 1.89 25.78
CA SER A 207 15.13 1.06 24.94
C SER A 207 16.38 0.57 25.67
N LEU A 208 16.72 -0.68 25.38
CA LEU A 208 17.96 -1.34 25.72
C LEU A 208 18.78 -1.47 24.45
N ILE A 209 19.67 -0.51 24.19
CA ILE A 209 20.48 -0.45 22.97
C ILE A 209 21.88 -0.97 23.27
N ASP A 210 22.33 -1.98 22.51
CA ASP A 210 23.67 -2.55 22.65
C ASP A 210 24.76 -1.52 22.37
N GLU A 211 25.90 -1.66 23.05
CA GLU A 211 27.00 -0.68 22.96
C GLU A 211 27.61 -0.58 21.56
N LYS A 212 27.47 -1.63 20.74
CA LYS A 212 27.96 -1.68 19.36
C LYS A 212 27.01 -1.02 18.36
N THR A 213 25.84 -0.57 18.82
CA THR A 213 24.82 0.09 18.02
C THR A 213 24.87 1.59 18.23
N GLN A 214 25.07 2.35 17.15
CA GLN A 214 24.97 3.80 17.12
C GLN A 214 23.69 4.19 16.40
N MET A 215 22.67 4.60 17.15
CA MET A 215 21.43 5.14 16.58
C MET A 215 21.67 6.51 15.97
N ALA A 216 21.24 6.69 14.72
CA ALA A 216 21.14 8.01 14.09
C ALA A 216 19.81 8.67 14.49
N TRP A 217 18.73 7.90 14.45
CA TRP A 217 17.41 8.33 14.85
C TRP A 217 16.51 7.14 15.20
N MET A 218 15.43 7.44 15.92
CA MET A 218 14.38 6.49 16.26
C MET A 218 13.05 7.25 16.30
N ARG A 219 12.01 6.67 15.72
CA ARG A 219 10.69 7.30 15.62
C ARG A 219 9.61 6.33 16.06
N VAL A 220 8.62 6.88 16.75
CA VAL A 220 7.36 6.22 17.01
C VAL A 220 6.26 6.91 16.20
N SER A 221 5.37 6.11 15.64
CA SER A 221 4.25 6.56 14.83
C SER A 221 2.98 5.84 15.24
N ILE A 222 1.85 6.55 15.17
CA ILE A 222 0.54 5.97 15.40
C ILE A 222 -0.43 6.27 14.27
N ASN A 223 -1.39 5.38 14.05
CA ASN A 223 -2.47 5.61 13.11
C ASN A 223 -3.73 4.79 13.45
N ASP A 224 -4.87 5.17 12.84
CA ASP A 224 -6.15 4.45 12.96
C ASP A 224 -6.20 3.20 12.05
N HIS A 225 -5.31 3.13 11.05
CA HIS A 225 -5.12 2.00 10.15
C HIS A 225 -3.66 1.53 10.14
N PRO A 226 -3.35 0.34 9.59
CA PRO A 226 -1.97 -0.12 9.47
C PRO A 226 -1.07 0.90 8.76
N ILE A 227 0.19 0.97 9.17
CA ILE A 227 1.20 1.90 8.63
C ILE A 227 2.01 1.20 7.54
N SER A 228 2.31 1.91 6.45
CA SER A 228 3.15 1.43 5.36
C SER A 228 4.27 2.42 5.03
N LEU A 229 5.44 1.91 4.66
CA LEU A 229 6.57 2.72 4.19
C LEU A 229 6.46 3.09 2.71
N ILE A 230 5.58 2.40 1.97
CA ILE A 230 5.41 2.59 0.54
C ILE A 230 4.07 3.27 0.31
N LYS A 231 4.10 4.37 -0.41
CA LYS A 231 2.89 5.01 -0.89
C LYS A 231 2.18 4.06 -1.84
N LYS A 232 1.06 3.47 -1.40
CA LYS A 232 0.22 2.67 -2.31
C LYS A 232 -0.26 3.57 -3.45
N SER A 233 -0.02 3.13 -4.68
CA SER A 233 -0.55 3.79 -5.87
C SER A 233 -2.06 3.95 -5.76
N PHE A 234 -2.62 5.06 -6.26
CA PHE A 234 -4.07 5.31 -6.36
C PHE A 234 -4.83 4.08 -6.86
N PHE A 235 -4.27 3.40 -7.86
CA PHE A 235 -4.85 2.21 -8.50
C PHE A 235 -5.02 1.03 -7.54
N LEU A 236 -4.16 0.91 -6.53
CA LEU A 236 -4.17 -0.18 -5.54
C LEU A 236 -5.01 0.14 -4.29
N THR A 237 -5.71 1.28 -4.29
CA THR A 237 -6.59 1.69 -3.18
C THR A 237 -8.07 1.40 -3.47
N SER A 238 -8.91 1.46 -2.44
CA SER A 238 -10.39 1.32 -2.53
C SER A 238 -11.14 2.66 -2.39
N LYS A 239 -10.41 3.77 -2.24
CA LYS A 239 -10.96 5.06 -1.80
C LYS A 239 -12.02 5.67 -2.74
N TYR A 240 -11.91 5.42 -4.05
CA TYR A 240 -12.74 6.07 -5.08
C TYR A 240 -13.59 5.10 -5.91
N GLN A 241 -13.49 3.79 -5.63
CA GLN A 241 -14.17 2.74 -6.38
C GLN A 241 -15.68 2.98 -6.49
N LYS A 242 -16.32 3.44 -5.41
CA LYS A 242 -17.77 3.70 -5.37
C LYS A 242 -18.16 4.82 -6.34
N PHE A 243 -17.38 5.91 -6.36
CA PHE A 243 -17.60 7.02 -7.29
C PHE A 243 -17.41 6.55 -8.74
N LEU A 244 -16.34 5.79 -9.00
CA LEU A 244 -16.03 5.28 -10.33
C LEU A 244 -17.15 4.36 -10.88
N LYS A 245 -17.77 3.52 -10.03
CA LYS A 245 -18.88 2.65 -10.42
C LYS A 245 -20.08 3.42 -11.00
N TRP A 246 -20.32 4.67 -10.58
CA TRP A 246 -21.40 5.50 -11.13
C TRP A 246 -21.23 5.82 -12.62
N PHE A 247 -20.02 5.75 -13.18
CA PHE A 247 -19.80 5.94 -14.63
C PHE A 247 -20.52 4.89 -15.48
N LEU A 248 -20.88 3.73 -14.94
CA LEU A 248 -21.71 2.75 -15.66
C LEU A 248 -23.07 3.31 -16.08
N ILE A 249 -23.62 4.28 -15.34
CA ILE A 249 -24.89 4.93 -15.69
C ILE A 249 -24.80 5.69 -17.01
N LEU A 250 -23.61 6.13 -17.42
CA LEU A 250 -23.42 6.83 -18.69
C LEU A 250 -23.51 5.89 -19.90
N ILE A 251 -23.31 4.59 -19.73
CA ILE A 251 -23.30 3.60 -20.82
C ILE A 251 -24.58 3.64 -21.69
N PRO A 252 -25.81 3.55 -21.14
CA PRO A 252 -27.03 3.63 -21.96
C PRO A 252 -27.16 4.96 -22.72
N PHE A 253 -26.71 6.08 -22.14
CA PHE A 253 -26.75 7.38 -22.82
C PHE A 253 -25.77 7.43 -24.01
N ILE A 254 -24.57 6.84 -23.85
CA ILE A 254 -23.59 6.75 -24.94
C ILE A 254 -24.12 5.86 -26.06
N ILE A 255 -24.69 4.70 -25.74
CA ILE A 255 -25.30 3.80 -26.72
C ILE A 255 -26.43 4.52 -27.48
N PHE A 256 -27.31 5.22 -26.76
CA PHE A 256 -28.40 5.97 -27.40
C PHE A 256 -27.88 7.07 -28.33
N TYR A 257 -26.87 7.83 -27.89
CA TYR A 257 -26.25 8.87 -28.70
C TYR A 257 -25.62 8.31 -29.98
N ASP A 258 -24.82 7.25 -29.86
CA ASP A 258 -24.16 6.64 -31.03
C ASP A 258 -25.17 5.94 -31.96
N TYR A 259 -26.27 5.41 -31.41
CA TYR A 259 -27.37 4.87 -32.22
C TYR A 259 -28.02 5.95 -33.08
N GLN A 260 -28.32 7.12 -32.52
CA GLN A 260 -28.89 8.26 -33.27
C GLN A 260 -27.91 8.77 -34.33
N LYS A 261 -26.64 8.91 -33.96
CA LYS A 261 -25.59 9.44 -34.85
C LYS A 261 -25.33 8.53 -36.04
N ASN A 262 -25.28 7.21 -35.81
CA ASN A 262 -24.95 6.23 -36.85
C ASN A 262 -26.19 5.69 -37.58
N GLY A 263 -27.41 6.09 -37.17
CA GLY A 263 -28.66 5.65 -37.78
C GLY A 263 -29.01 4.18 -37.50
N GLY A 264 -28.43 3.58 -36.46
CA GLY A 264 -28.60 2.17 -36.13
C GLY A 264 -27.35 1.49 -35.56
N PHE A 265 -27.44 0.17 -35.38
CA PHE A 265 -26.30 -0.68 -35.01
C PHE A 265 -25.55 -1.15 -36.26
N SER A 266 -24.24 -1.44 -36.13
CA SER A 266 -23.42 -1.89 -37.27
C SER A 266 -23.89 -3.24 -37.81
N SER A 267 -24.05 -4.23 -36.92
CA SER A 267 -24.56 -5.54 -37.28
C SER A 267 -25.16 -6.26 -36.06
N PRO A 268 -26.10 -7.21 -36.26
CA PRO A 268 -26.66 -8.02 -35.17
C PRO A 268 -25.59 -8.81 -34.41
N HIS A 269 -24.56 -9.25 -35.13
CA HIS A 269 -23.43 -9.96 -34.54
C HIS A 269 -22.59 -9.05 -33.63
N ALA A 270 -22.23 -7.85 -34.10
CA ALA A 270 -21.53 -6.86 -33.29
C ALA A 270 -22.33 -6.45 -32.05
N LEU A 271 -23.65 -6.27 -32.20
CA LEU A 271 -24.55 -5.99 -31.09
C LEU A 271 -24.51 -7.10 -30.03
N SER A 272 -24.57 -8.37 -30.44
CA SER A 272 -24.58 -9.51 -29.52
C SER A 272 -23.28 -9.61 -28.71
N ILE A 273 -22.12 -9.54 -29.37
CA ILE A 273 -20.81 -9.64 -28.71
C ILE A 273 -20.56 -8.41 -27.84
N GLY A 274 -20.82 -7.22 -28.36
CA GLY A 274 -20.64 -5.98 -27.62
C GLY A 274 -21.52 -5.93 -26.36
N THR A 275 -22.78 -6.36 -26.46
CA THR A 275 -23.68 -6.45 -25.29
C THR A 275 -23.18 -7.46 -24.26
N LEU A 276 -22.74 -8.65 -24.67
CA LEU A 276 -22.17 -9.64 -23.75
C LEU A 276 -20.92 -9.10 -23.05
N LEU A 277 -20.07 -8.38 -23.79
CA LEU A 277 -18.88 -7.75 -23.24
C LEU A 277 -19.23 -6.65 -22.22
N ILE A 278 -20.21 -5.79 -22.53
CA ILE A 278 -20.73 -4.76 -21.62
C ILE A 278 -21.30 -5.39 -20.34
N LEU A 279 -22.13 -6.42 -20.47
CA LEU A 279 -22.74 -7.09 -19.32
C LEU A 279 -21.68 -7.73 -18.43
N TRP A 280 -20.78 -8.51 -19.01
CA TRP A 280 -19.73 -9.19 -18.27
C TRP A 280 -18.78 -8.20 -17.57
N SER A 281 -18.28 -7.21 -18.30
CA SER A 281 -17.34 -6.23 -17.72
C SER A 281 -18.01 -5.25 -16.76
N GLY A 282 -19.25 -4.83 -17.03
CA GLY A 282 -20.04 -4.01 -16.12
C GLY A 282 -20.35 -4.71 -14.79
N LEU A 283 -20.67 -6.01 -14.84
CA LEU A 283 -20.87 -6.81 -13.63
C LEU A 283 -19.57 -6.93 -12.81
N ASN A 284 -18.43 -7.15 -13.48
CA ASN A 284 -17.12 -7.12 -12.83
C ASN A 284 -16.80 -5.74 -12.22
N THR A 285 -17.13 -4.65 -12.90
CA THR A 285 -16.99 -3.29 -12.34
C THR A 285 -17.77 -3.13 -11.03
N VAL A 286 -18.94 -3.75 -10.89
CA VAL A 286 -19.75 -3.68 -9.66
C VAL A 286 -19.16 -4.54 -8.54
N ILE A 287 -18.67 -5.74 -8.85
CA ILE A 287 -18.14 -6.70 -7.85
C ILE A 287 -16.86 -6.20 -7.20
N TRP A 288 -15.93 -5.63 -7.98
CA TRP A 288 -14.61 -5.31 -7.46
C TRP A 288 -14.59 -4.05 -6.59
N ASP A 289 -13.79 -4.07 -5.53
CA ASP A 289 -13.66 -2.96 -4.57
C ASP A 289 -12.30 -2.25 -4.62
N ILE A 290 -11.47 -2.55 -5.63
CA ILE A 290 -10.16 -1.94 -5.83
C ILE A 290 -10.18 -1.10 -7.12
N ASN A 291 -9.62 0.11 -7.08
CA ASN A 291 -9.71 1.10 -8.16
C ASN A 291 -9.22 0.56 -9.51
N TYR A 292 -8.10 -0.15 -9.59
CA TYR A 292 -7.57 -0.63 -10.88
C TYR A 292 -8.49 -1.63 -11.58
N MET A 293 -9.17 -2.49 -10.81
CA MET A 293 -10.15 -3.43 -11.36
C MET A 293 -11.36 -2.68 -11.88
N VAL A 294 -11.90 -1.74 -11.09
CA VAL A 294 -13.05 -0.93 -11.48
C VAL A 294 -12.76 -0.11 -12.73
N ILE A 295 -11.60 0.57 -12.79
CA ILE A 295 -11.18 1.37 -13.94
C ILE A 295 -10.95 0.48 -15.17
N GLY A 296 -10.22 -0.63 -15.01
CA GLY A 296 -9.96 -1.55 -16.10
C GLY A 296 -11.23 -2.13 -16.70
N CYS A 297 -12.17 -2.56 -15.85
CA CYS A 297 -13.46 -3.08 -16.28
C CYS A 297 -14.35 -2.00 -16.91
N LEU A 298 -14.32 -0.74 -16.43
CA LEU A 298 -15.01 0.39 -17.07
C LEU A 298 -14.50 0.64 -18.49
N LEU A 299 -13.18 0.61 -18.70
CA LEU A 299 -12.57 0.77 -20.02
C LEU A 299 -12.98 -0.37 -20.98
N ILE A 300 -13.07 -1.60 -20.47
CA ILE A 300 -13.54 -2.75 -21.25
C ILE A 300 -15.05 -2.66 -21.52
N THR A 301 -15.84 -2.15 -20.57
CA THR A 301 -17.27 -1.89 -20.78
C THR A 301 -17.46 -0.88 -21.91
N PHE A 302 -16.67 0.20 -21.91
CA PHE A 302 -16.67 1.20 -22.98
C PHE A 302 -16.20 0.61 -24.32
N SER A 303 -15.23 -0.30 -24.31
CA SER A 303 -14.83 -1.06 -25.51
C SER A 303 -16.00 -1.85 -26.09
N GLY A 304 -16.81 -2.49 -25.25
CA GLY A 304 -18.02 -3.18 -25.68
C GLY A 304 -19.01 -2.27 -26.40
N VAL A 305 -19.22 -1.04 -25.91
CA VAL A 305 -20.06 -0.04 -26.60
C VAL A 305 -19.48 0.31 -27.97
N MET A 306 -18.17 0.57 -28.04
CA MET A 306 -17.49 0.87 -29.30
C MET A 306 -17.54 -0.28 -30.30
N TYR A 307 -17.51 -1.52 -29.81
CA TYR A 307 -17.62 -2.73 -30.65
C TYR A 307 -19.00 -2.83 -31.32
N ILE A 308 -20.08 -2.49 -30.62
CA ILE A 308 -21.46 -2.51 -31.17
C ILE A 308 -21.58 -1.65 -32.45
N PHE A 309 -20.85 -0.54 -32.50
CA PHE A 309 -20.85 0.43 -33.61
C PHE A 309 -19.64 0.29 -34.54
N ALA A 310 -18.92 -0.84 -34.49
CA ALA A 310 -17.73 -1.10 -35.30
C ALA A 310 -16.65 0.00 -35.23
N ASN A 311 -16.56 0.74 -34.12
CA ASN A 311 -15.60 1.80 -33.96
C ASN A 311 -14.23 1.22 -33.59
N ASN A 312 -13.23 1.41 -34.45
CA ASN A 312 -11.85 0.92 -34.28
C ASN A 312 -11.19 1.26 -32.92
N LEU A 313 -11.69 2.27 -32.20
CA LEU A 313 -11.26 2.59 -30.83
C LEU A 313 -11.59 1.50 -29.80
N TYR A 314 -12.44 0.52 -30.13
CA TYR A 314 -12.72 -0.62 -29.25
C TYR A 314 -11.44 -1.38 -28.89
N LYS A 315 -10.51 -1.57 -29.85
CA LYS A 315 -9.24 -2.27 -29.61
C LYS A 315 -8.36 -1.51 -28.62
N LEU A 316 -8.28 -0.19 -28.76
CA LEU A 316 -7.48 0.67 -27.88
C LEU A 316 -8.04 0.66 -26.45
N SER A 317 -9.34 0.90 -26.30
CA SER A 317 -10.01 0.91 -24.99
C SER A 317 -9.91 -0.45 -24.29
N TYR A 318 -10.07 -1.56 -25.03
CA TYR A 318 -9.87 -2.90 -24.50
C TYR A 318 -8.46 -3.10 -23.98
N SER A 319 -7.45 -2.80 -24.80
CA SER A 319 -6.04 -2.96 -24.44
C SER A 319 -5.68 -2.12 -23.21
N LEU A 320 -6.12 -0.87 -23.14
CA LEU A 320 -5.88 0.00 -21.98
C LEU A 320 -6.50 -0.59 -20.70
N GLY A 321 -7.73 -1.10 -20.78
CA GLY A 321 -8.39 -1.76 -19.66
C GLY A 321 -7.66 -3.03 -19.22
N PHE A 322 -7.29 -3.87 -20.18
CA PHE A 322 -6.50 -5.09 -19.94
C PHE A 322 -5.14 -4.81 -19.29
N PHE A 323 -4.36 -3.87 -19.84
CA PHE A 323 -3.05 -3.54 -19.30
C PHE A 323 -3.15 -2.93 -17.89
N THR A 324 -4.16 -2.10 -17.63
CA THR A 324 -4.43 -1.59 -16.29
C THR A 324 -4.63 -2.75 -15.31
N ILE A 325 -5.47 -3.74 -15.66
CA ILE A 325 -5.69 -4.91 -14.80
C ILE A 325 -4.43 -5.74 -14.64
N LEU A 326 -3.68 -5.98 -15.72
CA LEU A 326 -2.46 -6.79 -15.71
C LEU A 326 -1.37 -6.18 -14.83
N VAL A 327 -1.01 -4.91 -15.08
CA VAL A 327 0.09 -4.24 -14.39
C VAL A 327 -0.20 -4.10 -12.90
N PHE A 328 -1.40 -3.67 -12.55
CA PHE A 328 -1.75 -3.47 -11.14
C PHE A 328 -2.06 -4.78 -10.41
N SER A 329 -2.53 -5.83 -11.09
CA SER A 329 -2.58 -7.17 -10.49
C SER A 329 -1.18 -7.71 -10.21
N TYR A 330 -0.25 -7.54 -11.14
CA TYR A 330 1.16 -7.94 -10.95
C TYR A 330 1.76 -7.24 -9.72
N GLN A 331 1.52 -5.93 -9.58
CA GLN A 331 1.95 -5.18 -8.40
C GLN A 331 1.25 -5.64 -7.12
N TYR A 332 -0.07 -5.83 -7.16
CA TYR A 332 -0.88 -6.17 -5.98
C TYR A 332 -0.52 -7.55 -5.42
N TYR A 333 -0.24 -8.53 -6.29
CA TYR A 333 0.08 -9.90 -5.89
C TYR A 333 1.59 -10.21 -5.86
N GLY A 334 2.45 -9.20 -6.03
CA GLY A 334 3.90 -9.35 -5.91
C GLY A 334 4.54 -10.21 -7.00
N GLY A 335 4.02 -10.16 -8.23
CA GLY A 335 4.58 -10.90 -9.38
C GLY A 335 3.55 -11.71 -10.16
N PHE A 336 4.01 -12.51 -11.14
CA PHE A 336 3.16 -13.45 -11.89
C PHE A 336 2.81 -14.68 -11.04
N THR A 337 1.80 -14.51 -10.19
CA THR A 337 1.25 -15.58 -9.37
C THR A 337 0.00 -16.20 -10.00
N HIS A 338 -0.42 -17.36 -9.49
CA HIS A 338 -1.69 -17.99 -9.87
C HIS A 338 -2.89 -17.04 -9.71
N GLN A 339 -2.85 -16.12 -8.74
CA GLN A 339 -3.89 -15.11 -8.56
C GLN A 339 -3.94 -14.12 -9.73
N VAL A 340 -2.79 -13.65 -10.22
CA VAL A 340 -2.73 -12.79 -11.41
C VAL A 340 -3.33 -13.49 -12.62
N ILE A 341 -2.98 -14.76 -12.86
CA ILE A 341 -3.50 -15.54 -13.98
C ILE A 341 -5.03 -15.66 -13.92
N LYS A 342 -5.60 -15.88 -12.73
CA LYS A 342 -7.06 -15.90 -12.54
C LYS A 342 -7.73 -14.59 -12.92
N GLN A 343 -7.07 -13.46 -12.66
CA GLN A 343 -7.61 -12.15 -13.00
C GLN A 343 -7.56 -11.85 -14.49
N ILE A 344 -6.46 -12.19 -15.16
CA ILE A 344 -6.23 -11.81 -16.56
C ILE A 344 -6.62 -12.89 -17.57
N GLY A 345 -6.78 -14.15 -17.16
CA GLY A 345 -6.90 -15.28 -18.09
C GLY A 345 -8.11 -15.17 -19.03
N LEU A 346 -9.30 -14.97 -18.46
CA LEU A 346 -10.53 -14.81 -19.25
C LEU A 346 -10.48 -13.52 -20.09
N LEU A 347 -9.89 -12.44 -19.55
CA LEU A 347 -9.68 -11.19 -20.28
C LEU A 347 -8.78 -11.37 -21.50
N THR A 348 -7.72 -12.16 -21.39
CA THR A 348 -6.85 -12.48 -22.52
C THR A 348 -7.62 -13.26 -23.59
N LEU A 349 -8.41 -14.26 -23.20
CA LEU A 349 -9.22 -15.05 -24.14
C LEU A 349 -10.24 -14.19 -24.89
N ILE A 350 -11.02 -13.37 -24.16
CA ILE A 350 -11.99 -12.44 -24.75
C ILE A 350 -11.28 -11.46 -25.70
N GLY A 351 -10.13 -10.91 -25.28
CA GLY A 351 -9.34 -10.00 -26.08
C GLY A 351 -8.88 -10.64 -27.39
N THR A 352 -8.30 -11.83 -27.34
CA THR A 352 -7.89 -12.53 -28.56
C THR A 352 -9.07 -12.77 -29.52
N ALA A 353 -10.23 -13.17 -28.99
CA ALA A 353 -11.43 -13.42 -29.80
C ALA A 353 -11.92 -12.15 -30.52
N ILE A 354 -12.05 -11.01 -29.82
CA ILE A 354 -12.57 -9.76 -30.41
C ILE A 354 -11.55 -9.05 -31.32
N PHE A 355 -10.25 -9.34 -31.19
CA PHE A 355 -9.22 -8.79 -32.07
C PHE A 355 -9.11 -9.58 -33.38
N ILE A 356 -9.37 -10.89 -33.34
CA ILE A 356 -9.42 -11.76 -34.52
C ILE A 356 -10.74 -11.58 -35.26
N LYS A 357 -11.87 -11.59 -34.54
CA LYS A 357 -13.19 -11.39 -35.12
C LYS A 357 -13.61 -9.93 -35.02
N THR A 358 -13.20 -9.14 -36.00
CA THR A 358 -13.61 -7.73 -36.12
C THR A 358 -15.12 -7.63 -36.36
N PRO A 359 -15.77 -6.56 -35.89
CA PRO A 359 -17.18 -6.31 -36.20
C PRO A 359 -17.32 -6.06 -37.71
N ASP A 360 -18.17 -6.86 -38.36
CA ASP A 360 -18.50 -6.78 -39.79
C ASP A 360 -19.42 -5.58 -40.11
#